data_AF-X0PMC3-F1
#
_entry.id   AF-X0PMC3-F1
#
_cell.length_a   1.000
_cell.length_b   1.000
_cell.length_c   1.000
_cell.angle_alpha   90.00
_cell.angle_beta   90.00
_cell.angle_gamma   90.00
#
_symmetry.space_group_name_H-M   'P 1'
#
loop_
_entity.id
_entity.type
_entity.pdbx_description
1 polymer ?
#
loop_
_entity_poly.entity_id
_entity_poly.type
_entity_poly.pdbx_seq_one_letter_code
_entity_poly.pdbx_strand_id
1 'polypeptide(L)'
;MVEKLLLQGVISLAEARRLRTPSGQDPFLRDAVDNLLMDLSGYPLREGGPRSGLDQLEYFSKAIAREPIEFAHGLDTRVGRIVLDATSGLTHENRAERRWAILDPLGAPRMDRREAGMNVWVRLLSSRVTDGLLHPVLCAGQIAGVGPLSVDDAYNSREVQINRAAPRLYKTWVSDPGTRDSQEHSMRDLFESVSWARSLF
;
A
#
# COMPACT_ATOMS: atom_id res chain seq x y z
N MET A 1 6.65 5.21 17.18
CA MET A 1 6.26 3.98 16.46
C MET A 1 7.54 3.37 15.92
N VAL A 2 7.82 2.10 16.21
CA VAL A 2 9.13 1.42 16.03
C VAL A 2 9.75 1.60 14.64
N GLU A 3 8.93 1.65 13.59
CA GLU A 3 9.34 1.93 12.21
C GLU A 3 10.16 3.22 12.07
N LYS A 4 9.76 4.33 12.72
CA LYS A 4 10.52 5.59 12.66
C LYS A 4 11.93 5.44 13.23
N LEU A 5 12.09 4.64 14.28
CA LEU A 5 13.41 4.41 14.89
C LEU A 5 14.31 3.60 13.94
N LEU A 6 13.76 2.62 13.23
CA LEU A 6 14.49 1.88 12.19
C LEU A 6 14.91 2.81 11.05
N LEU A 7 13.98 3.61 10.53
CA LEU A 7 14.23 4.49 9.38
C LEU A 7 15.18 5.64 9.70
N GLN A 8 15.20 6.11 10.94
CA GLN A 8 16.20 7.06 11.46
C GLN A 8 17.54 6.37 11.77
N GLY A 9 17.57 5.04 11.78
CA GLY A 9 18.77 4.27 12.02
C GLY A 9 19.21 4.22 13.48
N VAL A 10 18.25 4.43 14.40
CA VAL A 10 18.45 4.35 15.85
C VAL A 10 18.51 2.88 16.31
N ILE A 11 17.82 2.00 15.59
CA ILE A 11 17.75 0.55 15.87
C ILE A 11 17.94 -0.23 14.56
N SER A 12 18.45 -1.46 14.67
CA SER A 12 18.52 -2.46 13.59
C SER A 12 17.15 -3.07 13.27
N LEU A 13 17.03 -3.78 12.15
CA LEU A 13 15.81 -4.54 11.85
C LEU A 13 15.53 -5.58 12.95
N ALA A 14 16.55 -6.31 13.39
CA ALA A 14 16.41 -7.31 14.45
C ALA A 14 15.92 -6.71 15.79
N GLU A 15 16.30 -5.48 16.10
CA GLU A 15 15.79 -4.75 17.27
C GLU A 15 14.37 -4.24 17.05
N ALA A 16 14.04 -3.73 15.85
CA ALA A 16 12.69 -3.32 15.50
C ALA A 16 11.68 -4.46 15.65
N ARG A 17 12.06 -5.67 15.22
CA ARG A 17 11.27 -6.90 15.41
C ARG A 17 11.04 -7.23 16.88
N ARG A 18 12.10 -7.18 17.70
CA ARG A 18 12.05 -7.46 19.15
C ARG A 18 11.22 -6.44 19.93
N LEU A 19 11.15 -5.19 19.47
CA LEU A 19 10.38 -4.13 20.11
C LEU A 19 8.88 -4.20 19.79
N ARG A 20 8.44 -5.05 18.85
CA ARG A 20 7.03 -5.36 18.64
C ARG A 20 6.62 -6.59 19.47
N THR A 21 5.36 -6.60 19.91
CA THR A 21 4.75 -7.77 20.54
C THR A 21 4.90 -8.97 19.59
N PRO A 22 5.47 -10.11 20.03
CA PRO A 22 5.71 -11.24 19.15
C PRO A 22 4.38 -11.83 18.65
N SER A 23 4.13 -11.75 17.35
CA SER A 23 3.15 -12.58 16.63
C SER A 23 3.90 -13.63 15.81
N GLY A 24 3.30 -14.81 15.62
CA GLY A 24 3.94 -15.99 15.00
C GLY A 24 4.41 -15.82 13.55
N GLN A 25 4.00 -14.75 12.88
CA GLN A 25 4.62 -14.23 11.67
C GLN A 25 4.95 -12.78 11.97
N ASP A 26 6.21 -12.36 11.80
CA ASP A 26 6.63 -10.99 12.02
C ASP A 26 6.31 -10.16 10.75
N PRO A 27 5.26 -9.32 10.75
CA PRO A 27 4.83 -8.58 9.57
C PRO A 27 5.54 -7.23 9.47
N PHE A 28 6.60 -6.97 10.25
CA PHE A 28 7.16 -5.63 10.38
C PHE A 28 7.60 -5.02 9.03
N LEU A 29 8.36 -5.77 8.22
CA LEU A 29 8.80 -5.28 6.91
C LEU A 29 7.65 -5.11 5.93
N ARG A 30 6.66 -6.01 6.01
CA ARG A 30 5.42 -5.92 5.22
C ARG A 30 4.68 -4.62 5.53
N ASP A 31 4.47 -4.33 6.81
CA ASP A 31 3.82 -3.10 7.29
C ASP A 31 4.60 -1.84 6.87
N ALA A 32 5.93 -1.86 6.97
CA ALA A 32 6.76 -0.72 6.62
C ALA A 32 6.72 -0.43 5.10
N VAL A 33 6.73 -1.47 4.27
CA VAL A 33 6.50 -1.33 2.81
C VAL A 33 5.10 -0.82 2.53
N ASP A 34 4.09 -1.36 3.20
CA ASP A 34 2.71 -0.92 3.03
C ASP A 34 2.52 0.56 3.40
N ASN A 35 3.13 1.01 4.50
CA ASN A 35 3.11 2.42 4.91
C ASN A 35 3.82 3.32 3.88
N LEU A 36 4.99 2.90 3.39
CA LEU A 36 5.69 3.61 2.31
C LEU A 36 4.80 3.74 1.06
N LEU A 37 4.14 2.65 0.65
CA LEU A 37 3.27 2.65 -0.53
C LEU A 37 2.04 3.56 -0.34
N MET A 38 1.45 3.61 0.86
CA MET A 38 0.40 4.60 1.16
C MET A 38 0.94 6.03 0.97
N ASP A 39 2.08 6.36 1.58
CA ASP A 39 2.66 7.71 1.52
C ASP A 39 3.00 8.14 0.08
N LEU A 40 3.53 7.22 -0.72
CA LEU A 40 3.88 7.47 -2.12
C LEU A 40 2.64 7.65 -3.00
N SER A 41 1.61 6.83 -2.81
CA SER A 41 0.35 6.93 -3.53
C SER A 41 -0.49 8.15 -3.14
N GLY A 42 -0.28 8.73 -1.96
CA GLY A 42 -1.00 9.93 -1.52
C GLY A 42 -0.80 11.14 -2.45
N TYR A 43 0.39 11.31 -3.04
CA TYR A 43 0.66 12.41 -3.97
C TYR A 43 -0.24 12.40 -5.23
N PRO A 44 -0.23 11.36 -6.07
CA PRO A 44 -1.09 11.33 -7.25
C PRO A 44 -2.58 11.39 -6.93
N LEU A 45 -2.98 10.99 -5.72
CA LEU A 45 -4.36 11.03 -5.24
C LEU A 45 -4.78 12.40 -4.69
N ARG A 46 -3.86 13.39 -4.63
CA ARG A 46 -4.08 14.72 -4.03
C ARG A 46 -4.39 14.68 -2.53
N GLU A 47 -4.07 13.58 -1.87
CA GLU A 47 -4.12 13.40 -0.40
C GLU A 47 -2.88 14.03 0.29
N GLY A 48 -1.93 14.57 -0.49
CA GLY A 48 -0.75 15.24 0.02
C GLY A 48 -0.10 16.19 -0.99
N GLY A 49 0.87 16.98 -0.52
CA GLY A 49 1.66 17.89 -1.36
C GLY A 49 2.61 17.14 -2.32
N PRO A 50 3.25 17.86 -3.27
CA PRO A 50 4.10 17.26 -4.32
C PRO A 50 5.29 16.44 -3.82
N ARG A 51 5.71 16.70 -2.58
CA ARG A 51 6.82 16.03 -1.90
C ARG A 51 6.37 14.93 -0.92
N SER A 52 5.07 14.63 -0.85
CA SER A 52 4.53 13.59 0.03
C SER A 52 5.22 12.25 -0.23
N GLY A 53 5.64 11.58 0.85
CA GLY A 53 6.32 10.29 0.82
C GLY A 53 7.77 10.29 0.31
N LEU A 54 8.29 11.41 -0.22
CA LEU A 54 9.66 11.43 -0.78
C LEU A 54 10.74 11.35 0.30
N ASP A 55 10.55 12.04 1.43
CA ASP A 55 11.48 11.95 2.56
C ASP A 55 11.44 10.54 3.17
N GLN A 56 10.24 9.94 3.25
CA GLN A 56 10.05 8.58 3.75
C GLN A 56 10.76 7.55 2.86
N LEU A 57 10.65 7.70 1.54
CA LEU A 57 11.37 6.87 0.57
C LEU A 57 12.89 6.99 0.71
N GLU A 58 13.39 8.20 0.97
CA GLU A 58 14.81 8.45 1.20
C GLU A 58 15.30 7.78 2.50
N TYR A 59 14.53 7.86 3.59
CA TYR A 59 14.85 7.16 4.83
C TYR A 59 14.80 5.64 4.66
N PHE A 60 13.81 5.13 3.92
CA PHE A 60 13.67 3.70 3.63
C PHE A 60 14.87 3.17 2.83
N SER A 61 15.32 3.91 1.81
CA SER A 61 16.53 3.57 1.06
C SER A 61 17.78 3.54 1.95
N LYS A 62 17.95 4.52 2.85
CA LYS A 62 19.06 4.54 3.80
C LYS A 62 19.03 3.35 4.77
N ALA A 63 17.85 2.88 5.18
CA ALA A 63 17.71 1.69 6.02
C ALA A 63 18.10 0.41 5.25
N ILE A 64 17.63 0.25 4.01
CA ILE A 64 17.99 -0.88 3.13
C ILE A 64 19.51 -0.94 2.93
N ALA A 65 20.14 0.21 2.66
CA ALA A 65 21.58 0.26 2.40
C ALA A 65 22.45 -0.20 3.58
N ARG A 66 21.93 -0.14 4.82
CA ARG A 66 22.63 -0.59 6.02
C ARG A 66 22.56 -2.11 6.22
N GLU A 67 21.43 -2.72 5.86
CA GLU A 67 21.16 -4.15 6.08
C GLU A 67 20.63 -4.84 4.80
N PRO A 68 21.34 -4.76 3.65
CA PRO A 68 20.77 -5.13 2.35
C PRO A 68 20.35 -6.60 2.26
N ILE A 69 21.10 -7.51 2.89
CA ILE A 69 20.80 -8.95 2.90
C ILE A 69 19.52 -9.25 3.68
N GLU A 70 19.35 -8.61 4.85
CA GLU A 70 18.17 -8.80 5.70
C GLU A 70 16.90 -8.28 5.03
N PHE A 71 16.99 -7.11 4.39
CA PHE A 71 15.87 -6.57 3.61
C PHE A 71 15.57 -7.43 2.39
N ALA A 72 16.58 -7.95 1.67
CA ALA A 72 16.37 -8.84 0.53
C ALA A 72 15.65 -10.13 0.92
N HIS A 73 16.05 -10.77 2.02
CA HIS A 73 15.37 -11.96 2.53
C HIS A 73 13.97 -11.66 3.05
N GLY A 74 13.80 -10.55 3.78
CA GLY A 74 12.52 -10.18 4.38
C GLY A 74 11.48 -9.60 3.41
N LEU A 75 11.91 -9.20 2.20
CA LEU A 75 11.08 -8.64 1.14
C LEU A 75 11.09 -9.50 -0.13
N ASP A 76 11.17 -10.82 0.02
CA ASP A 76 11.17 -11.76 -1.12
C ASP A 76 9.77 -11.96 -1.74
N THR A 77 9.18 -10.85 -2.18
CA THR A 77 7.91 -10.78 -2.90
C THR A 77 8.08 -9.88 -4.13
N ARG A 78 7.18 -9.97 -5.12
CA ARG A 78 7.26 -9.08 -6.29
C ARG A 78 7.19 -7.60 -5.90
N VAL A 79 6.35 -7.24 -4.93
CA VAL A 79 6.28 -5.86 -4.37
C VAL A 79 7.60 -5.47 -3.73
N GLY A 80 8.12 -6.34 -2.86
CA GLY A 80 9.38 -6.11 -2.16
C GLY A 80 10.56 -5.90 -3.10
N ARG A 81 10.70 -6.75 -4.13
CA ARG A 81 11.75 -6.62 -5.15
C ARG A 81 11.67 -5.31 -5.92
N ILE A 82 10.47 -4.89 -6.35
CA ILE A 82 10.27 -3.59 -7.01
C ILE A 82 10.73 -2.43 -6.11
N VAL A 83 10.40 -2.47 -4.81
CA VAL A 83 10.84 -1.45 -3.86
C VAL A 83 12.34 -1.46 -3.69
N LEU A 84 12.96 -2.64 -3.50
CA LEU A 84 14.41 -2.78 -3.38
C LEU A 84 15.13 -2.21 -4.61
N ASP A 85 14.70 -2.61 -5.81
CA ASP A 85 15.28 -2.14 -7.07
C ASP A 85 15.18 -0.62 -7.23
N ALA A 86 14.01 -0.05 -6.91
CA ALA A 86 13.79 1.40 -7.01
C ALA A 86 14.57 2.21 -5.98
N THR A 87 14.88 1.63 -4.81
CA THR A 87 15.70 2.28 -3.79
C THR A 87 17.21 2.17 -4.02
N SER A 88 17.63 1.32 -4.95
CA SER A 88 19.04 1.17 -5.33
C SER A 88 19.56 2.45 -6.00
N GLY A 89 20.61 3.05 -5.42
CA GLY A 89 21.17 4.32 -5.89
C GLY A 89 20.23 5.51 -5.77
N LEU A 90 19.28 5.47 -4.81
CA LEU A 90 18.39 6.59 -4.54
C LEU A 90 19.13 7.75 -3.87
N THR A 91 18.88 8.96 -4.35
CA THR A 91 19.42 10.22 -3.82
C THR A 91 18.30 11.22 -3.60
N HIS A 92 18.63 12.34 -2.95
CA HIS A 92 17.67 13.42 -2.73
C HIS A 92 17.12 14.00 -4.04
N GLU A 93 17.95 14.02 -5.09
CA GLU A 93 17.66 14.60 -6.39
C GLU A 93 16.77 13.69 -7.24
N ASN A 94 16.96 12.37 -7.17
CA ASN A 94 16.23 11.42 -8.02
C ASN A 94 14.99 10.79 -7.36
N ARG A 95 14.75 11.01 -6.06
CA ARG A 95 13.62 10.39 -5.30
C ARG A 95 12.24 10.58 -5.92
N ALA A 96 11.99 11.72 -6.60
CA ALA A 96 10.72 11.96 -7.27
C ALA A 96 10.50 11.04 -8.49
N GLU A 97 11.57 10.73 -9.22
CA GLU A 97 11.59 9.74 -10.30
C GLU A 97 11.51 8.32 -9.73
N ARG A 98 12.26 8.03 -8.67
CA ARG A 98 12.25 6.71 -8.02
C ARG A 98 10.88 6.33 -7.45
N ARG A 99 10.08 7.30 -6.97
CA ARG A 99 8.67 7.06 -6.64
C ARG A 99 7.91 6.44 -7.81
N TRP A 100 8.10 6.96 -9.02
CA TRP A 100 7.42 6.43 -10.20
C TRP A 100 7.96 5.07 -10.60
N ALA A 101 9.26 4.81 -10.43
CA ALA A 101 9.80 3.45 -10.60
C ALA A 101 9.13 2.40 -9.68
N ILE A 102 8.51 2.81 -8.57
CA ILE A 102 7.69 1.95 -7.69
C ILE A 102 6.23 1.91 -8.14
N LEU A 103 5.60 3.09 -8.24
CA LEU A 103 4.15 3.19 -8.47
C LEU A 103 3.73 2.73 -9.87
N ASP A 104 4.58 2.93 -10.87
CA ASP A 104 4.28 2.53 -12.25
C ASP A 104 4.09 1.01 -12.38
N PRO A 105 5.08 0.16 -12.09
CA PRO A 105 4.89 -1.28 -12.22
C PRO A 105 3.80 -1.84 -11.29
N LEU A 106 3.67 -1.29 -10.08
CA LEU A 106 2.66 -1.78 -9.11
C LEU A 106 1.24 -1.31 -9.43
N GLY A 107 1.09 -0.15 -10.06
CA GLY A 107 -0.20 0.42 -10.45
C GLY A 107 -0.66 -0.02 -11.85
N ALA A 108 0.15 -0.80 -12.56
CA ALA A 108 -0.19 -1.36 -13.86
C ALA A 108 -1.39 -2.32 -13.77
N PRO A 109 -2.30 -2.33 -14.75
CA PRO A 109 -2.43 -1.40 -15.89
C PRO A 109 -3.09 -0.06 -15.50
N ARG A 110 -2.70 1.05 -16.15
CA ARG A 110 -3.23 2.41 -15.89
C ARG A 110 -3.16 3.31 -17.14
N MET A 111 -4.00 4.34 -17.19
CA MET A 111 -3.98 5.40 -18.20
C MET A 111 -3.10 6.57 -17.78
N ASP A 112 -3.11 6.92 -16.50
CA ASP A 112 -2.34 8.04 -15.97
C ASP A 112 -1.72 7.74 -14.59
N ARG A 113 -1.00 8.73 -14.08
CA ARG A 113 -0.33 8.68 -12.78
C ARG A 113 -1.30 8.65 -11.60
N ARG A 114 -2.49 9.25 -11.74
CA ARG A 114 -3.52 9.24 -10.70
C ARG A 114 -4.10 7.84 -10.56
N GLU A 115 -4.41 7.19 -11.68
CA GLU A 115 -4.88 5.81 -11.73
C GLU A 115 -3.81 4.82 -11.27
N ALA A 116 -2.53 5.02 -11.60
CA ALA A 116 -1.44 4.22 -11.04
C ALA A 116 -1.44 4.27 -9.50
N GLY A 117 -1.48 5.48 -8.92
CA GLY A 117 -1.54 5.68 -7.48
C GLY A 117 -2.80 5.07 -6.85
N MET A 118 -3.94 5.20 -7.52
CA MET A 118 -5.20 4.57 -7.12
C MET A 118 -5.03 3.05 -7.07
N ASN A 119 -4.64 2.42 -8.18
CA ASN A 119 -4.52 0.97 -8.26
C ASN A 119 -3.59 0.42 -7.17
N VAL A 120 -2.44 1.08 -6.93
CA VAL A 120 -1.56 0.71 -5.80
C VAL A 120 -2.28 0.82 -4.47
N TRP A 121 -2.99 1.92 -4.21
CA TRP A 121 -3.73 2.14 -2.97
C TRP A 121 -4.82 1.08 -2.73
N VAL A 122 -5.63 0.75 -3.73
CA VAL A 122 -6.70 -0.26 -3.58
C VAL A 122 -6.12 -1.65 -3.39
N ARG A 123 -5.11 -2.05 -4.19
CA ARG A 123 -4.47 -3.37 -4.04
C ARG A 123 -3.81 -3.52 -2.68
N LEU A 124 -3.15 -2.48 -2.22
CA LEU A 124 -2.52 -2.40 -0.91
C LEU A 124 -3.52 -2.66 0.22
N LEU A 125 -4.59 -1.84 0.29
CA LEU A 125 -5.61 -1.98 1.33
C LEU A 125 -6.31 -3.34 1.26
N SER A 126 -6.59 -3.81 0.04
CA SER A 126 -7.23 -5.11 -0.18
C SER A 126 -6.34 -6.28 0.27
N SER A 127 -5.02 -6.16 0.08
CA SER A 127 -4.05 -7.14 0.57
C SER A 127 -4.03 -7.18 2.09
N ARG A 128 -4.05 -6.01 2.75
CA ARG A 128 -4.13 -5.96 4.21
C ARG A 128 -5.42 -6.60 4.75
N VAL A 129 -6.54 -6.52 4.03
CA VAL A 129 -7.75 -7.26 4.40
C VAL A 129 -7.57 -8.77 4.24
N THR A 130 -7.01 -9.20 3.11
CA THR A 130 -6.78 -10.62 2.79
C THR A 130 -5.83 -11.26 3.81
N ASP A 131 -4.80 -10.53 4.23
CA ASP A 131 -3.80 -10.96 5.21
C ASP A 131 -4.31 -10.84 6.67
N GLY A 132 -5.54 -10.34 6.89
CA GLY A 132 -6.12 -10.15 8.22
C GLY A 132 -5.57 -8.98 9.02
N LEU A 133 -4.82 -8.08 8.38
CA LEU A 133 -4.19 -6.89 8.97
C LEU A 133 -5.11 -5.65 8.99
N LEU A 134 -6.18 -5.64 8.20
CA LEU A 134 -7.15 -4.56 8.12
C LEU A 134 -8.58 -5.10 8.06
N HIS A 135 -9.49 -4.51 8.84
CA HIS A 135 -10.90 -4.89 8.77
C HIS A 135 -11.52 -4.46 7.42
N PRO A 136 -12.33 -5.30 6.75
CA PRO A 136 -12.92 -4.99 5.44
C PRO A 136 -13.71 -3.67 5.44
N VAL A 137 -14.45 -3.37 6.51
CA VAL A 137 -15.21 -2.11 6.63
C VAL A 137 -14.29 -0.88 6.68
N LEU A 138 -13.17 -0.97 7.41
CA LEU A 138 -12.19 0.12 7.49
C LEU A 138 -11.49 0.32 6.14
N CYS A 139 -11.16 -0.76 5.44
CA CYS A 139 -10.68 -0.73 4.06
C CYS A 139 -11.68 0.00 3.14
N ALA A 140 -12.95 -0.39 3.17
CA ALA A 140 -13.99 0.23 2.36
C ALA A 140 -14.14 1.73 2.63
N GLY A 141 -14.09 2.13 3.91
CA GLY A 141 -14.10 3.53 4.31
C GLY A 141 -12.89 4.32 3.81
N GLN A 142 -11.68 3.75 3.89
CA GLN A 142 -10.47 4.40 3.38
C GLN A 142 -10.48 4.55 1.85
N ILE A 143 -10.96 3.52 1.13
CA ILE A 143 -11.13 3.60 -0.33
C ILE A 143 -12.14 4.70 -0.70
N ALA A 144 -13.20 4.87 0.09
CA ALA A 144 -14.19 5.93 -0.13
C ALA A 144 -13.62 7.35 0.05
N GLY A 145 -12.59 7.52 0.90
CA GLY A 145 -11.94 8.81 1.13
C GLY A 145 -11.22 9.39 -0.08
N VAL A 146 -10.64 8.53 -0.94
CA VAL A 146 -9.86 8.92 -2.13
C VAL A 146 -10.73 9.49 -3.26
N GLY A 147 -12.04 9.22 -3.22
CA GLY A 147 -13.00 9.64 -4.24
C GLY A 147 -12.85 8.91 -5.58
N PRO A 148 -13.85 9.00 -6.47
CA PRO A 148 -13.84 8.29 -7.74
C PRO A 148 -12.82 8.88 -8.74
N LEU A 149 -12.27 8.02 -9.59
CA LEU A 149 -11.63 8.43 -10.85
C LEU A 149 -12.70 8.91 -11.85
N SER A 150 -12.31 9.81 -12.77
CA SER A 150 -13.22 10.29 -13.82
C SER A 150 -13.76 9.10 -14.62
N VAL A 151 -15.05 9.12 -14.94
CA VAL A 151 -15.71 8.03 -15.68
C VAL A 151 -15.32 8.05 -17.17
N ASP A 152 -14.79 9.18 -17.64
CA ASP A 152 -14.51 9.43 -19.06
C ASP A 152 -13.25 8.70 -19.59
N ASP A 153 -12.41 8.15 -18.72
CA ASP A 153 -11.26 7.36 -19.12
C ASP A 153 -11.67 5.88 -19.24
N ALA A 154 -11.62 5.35 -20.46
CA ALA A 154 -12.18 4.07 -20.88
C ALA A 154 -11.58 2.81 -20.22
N TYR A 155 -10.68 2.96 -19.23
CA TYR A 155 -10.02 1.84 -18.57
C TYR A 155 -10.75 1.42 -17.29
N ASN A 156 -11.58 0.39 -17.39
CA ASN A 156 -12.35 -0.15 -16.27
C ASN A 156 -11.59 -1.30 -15.58
N SER A 157 -10.45 -0.99 -14.95
CA SER A 157 -9.67 -1.95 -14.17
C SER A 157 -10.49 -2.55 -13.01
N ARG A 158 -10.03 -3.67 -12.46
CA ARG A 158 -10.71 -4.28 -11.30
C ARG A 158 -10.64 -3.35 -10.10
N GLU A 159 -9.54 -2.63 -9.93
CA GLU A 159 -9.32 -1.66 -8.86
C GLU A 159 -10.29 -0.48 -8.98
N VAL A 160 -10.54 0.02 -10.19
CA VAL A 160 -11.56 1.05 -10.48
C VAL A 160 -12.95 0.54 -10.10
N GLN A 161 -13.29 -0.70 -10.44
CA GLN A 161 -14.58 -1.29 -10.07
C GLN A 161 -14.74 -1.37 -8.54
N ILE A 162 -13.68 -1.74 -7.82
CA ILE A 162 -13.66 -1.81 -6.36
C ILE A 162 -13.78 -0.42 -5.74
N ASN A 163 -13.03 0.56 -6.24
CA ASN A 163 -13.11 1.95 -5.80
C ASN A 163 -14.53 2.53 -5.95
N ARG A 164 -15.28 2.13 -7.00
CA ARG A 164 -16.69 2.52 -7.18
C ARG A 164 -17.65 1.74 -6.28
N ALA A 165 -17.36 0.48 -5.98
CA ALA A 165 -18.25 -0.40 -5.20
C ALA A 165 -18.12 -0.19 -3.68
N ALA A 166 -16.89 -0.07 -3.18
CA ALA A 166 -16.58 0.01 -1.75
C ALA A 166 -17.32 1.15 -1.00
N PRO A 167 -17.50 2.37 -1.55
CA PRO A 167 -18.26 3.42 -0.88
C PRO A 167 -19.72 3.06 -0.62
N ARG A 168 -20.35 2.34 -1.57
CA ARG A 168 -21.74 1.88 -1.41
C ARG A 168 -21.84 0.80 -0.34
N LEU A 169 -20.95 -0.18 -0.35
CA LEU A 169 -20.89 -1.23 0.67
C LEU A 169 -20.68 -0.64 2.06
N TYR A 170 -19.74 0.32 2.20
CA TYR A 170 -19.49 1.02 3.45
C TYR A 170 -20.73 1.78 3.93
N LYS A 171 -21.36 2.56 3.05
CA LYS A 171 -22.58 3.29 3.38
C LYS A 171 -23.70 2.36 3.85
N THR A 172 -23.92 1.24 3.17
CA THR A 172 -24.93 0.24 3.56
C THR A 172 -24.62 -0.37 4.93
N TRP A 173 -23.37 -0.77 5.18
CA TRP A 173 -22.95 -1.33 6.47
C TRP A 173 -23.20 -0.36 7.64
N VAL A 174 -22.99 0.94 7.42
CA VAL A 174 -23.26 1.99 8.41
C VAL A 174 -24.77 2.16 8.64
N SER A 175 -25.57 2.20 7.56
CA SER A 175 -27.00 2.52 7.63
C SER A 175 -27.91 1.35 8.03
N ASP A 176 -27.47 0.11 7.80
CA ASP A 176 -28.27 -1.09 8.02
C ASP A 176 -27.51 -2.13 8.85
N PRO A 177 -27.68 -2.12 10.19
CA PRO A 177 -27.05 -3.08 11.08
C PRO A 177 -27.42 -4.54 10.77
N GLY A 178 -28.61 -4.79 10.20
CA GLY A 178 -29.12 -6.14 9.94
C GLY A 178 -28.41 -6.87 8.80
N THR A 179 -27.67 -6.14 7.95
CA THR A 179 -26.91 -6.71 6.83
C THR A 179 -25.39 -6.67 7.01
N ARG A 180 -24.88 -6.25 8.17
CA ARG A 180 -23.44 -6.05 8.38
C ARG A 180 -22.60 -7.27 8.06
N ASP A 181 -22.97 -8.44 8.58
CA ASP A 181 -22.19 -9.67 8.36
C ASP A 181 -22.11 -10.04 6.87
N SER A 182 -23.21 -9.88 6.12
CA SER A 182 -23.23 -10.16 4.69
C SER A 182 -22.48 -9.10 3.87
N GLN A 183 -22.52 -7.83 4.30
CA GLN A 183 -21.72 -6.76 3.70
C GLN A 183 -20.22 -6.99 3.94
N GLU A 184 -19.83 -7.43 5.15
CA GLU A 184 -18.44 -7.73 5.47
C GLU A 184 -17.90 -8.90 4.66
N HIS A 185 -18.67 -9.97 4.48
CA HIS A 185 -18.32 -11.05 3.55
C HIS A 185 -18.18 -10.55 2.11
N SER A 186 -19.16 -9.79 1.62
CA SER A 186 -19.11 -9.22 0.26
C SER A 186 -17.89 -8.32 0.05
N MET A 187 -17.51 -7.54 1.06
CA MET A 187 -16.30 -6.72 1.03
C MET A 187 -15.03 -7.58 0.98
N ARG A 188 -14.92 -8.63 1.81
CA ARG A 188 -13.77 -9.54 1.79
C ARG A 188 -13.58 -10.18 0.40
N ASP A 189 -14.65 -10.75 -0.16
CA ASP A 189 -14.63 -11.38 -1.48
C ASP A 189 -14.22 -10.38 -2.57
N LEU A 190 -14.74 -9.15 -2.48
CA LEU A 190 -14.41 -8.08 -3.39
C LEU A 190 -12.90 -7.73 -3.32
N PHE A 191 -12.37 -7.56 -2.11
CA PHE A 191 -10.97 -7.17 -1.89
C PHE A 191 -9.98 -8.28 -2.23
N GLU A 192 -10.29 -9.55 -1.96
CA GLU A 192 -9.40 -10.66 -2.30
C GLU A 192 -9.03 -10.63 -3.79
N SER A 193 -9.97 -10.25 -4.66
CA SER A 193 -9.80 -10.24 -6.12
C SER A 193 -8.70 -9.32 -6.66
N VAL A 194 -8.19 -8.37 -5.87
CA VAL A 194 -7.08 -7.47 -6.24
C VAL A 194 -5.95 -7.43 -5.22
N SER A 195 -5.94 -8.36 -4.26
CA SER A 195 -4.80 -8.50 -3.34
C SER A 195 -3.49 -8.71 -4.09
N TRP A 196 -2.33 -8.45 -3.47
CA TRP A 196 -1.02 -8.65 -4.09
C TRP A 196 -0.82 -10.10 -4.52
N ALA A 197 -1.34 -11.05 -3.73
CA ALA A 197 -1.33 -12.46 -4.09
C ALA A 197 -2.12 -12.78 -5.37
N ARG A 198 -3.03 -11.91 -5.82
CA ARG A 198 -3.88 -12.10 -7.01
C ARG A 198 -3.54 -11.18 -8.18
N SER A 199 -3.06 -9.97 -7.90
CA SER A 199 -2.85 -8.91 -8.92
C SER A 199 -1.46 -8.91 -9.55
N LEU A 200 -0.52 -9.66 -8.99
CA LEU A 200 0.90 -9.61 -9.35
C LEU A 200 1.41 -10.91 -9.99
N PHE A 201 0.56 -11.60 -10.75
CA PHE A 201 0.96 -12.72 -11.62
C PHE A 201 1.60 -12.27 -12.94
#